data_AF-A0A699RPA6-F1
#
_entry.id   AF-A0A699RPA6-F1
#
_cell.length_a   1.000
_cell.length_b   1.000
_cell.length_c   1.000
_cell.angle_alpha   90.00
_cell.angle_beta   90.00
_cell.angle_gamma   90.00
#
_symmetry.space_group_name_H-M   'P 1'
#
loop_
_entity.id
_entity.type
_entity.pdbx_description
1 polymer ?
#
loop_
_entity_poly.entity_id
_entity_poly.type
_entity_poly.pdbx_seq_one_letter_code
_entity_poly.pdbx_strand_id
1 'polypeptide(L)'
;IVTVRNCDGTTSRVTPAATTAPTTTVTNAQLQGSALTWWNSHMRAVGQDVAYAMPWAALKRMITSRYCPRSEIQKLESEFWNLKVKGLDLSNYNHRFQELALMCGRMFPEEAKKVERYIGGLPDMI
;
A
#
# COMPACT_ATOMS: atom_id res chain seq x y z
N ILE A 1 0.74 -15.15 1.26
CA ILE A 1 0.75 -14.34 0.01
C ILE A 1 0.34 -12.93 0.44
N VAL A 2 1.21 -11.92 0.32
CA VAL A 2 0.86 -10.50 0.55
C VAL A 2 0.56 -9.88 -0.81
N THR A 3 -0.70 -9.61 -1.08
CA THR A 3 -1.11 -8.90 -2.29
C THR A 3 -1.06 -7.39 -1.98
N VAL A 4 -0.19 -6.65 -2.66
CA VAL A 4 -0.11 -5.18 -2.57
C VAL A 4 -0.95 -4.61 -3.70
N ARG A 5 -2.08 -3.98 -3.37
CA ARG A 5 -2.84 -3.20 -4.34
C ARG A 5 -2.12 -1.85 -4.50
N ASN A 6 -1.83 -1.46 -5.73
CA ASN A 6 -1.20 -0.18 -6.05
C ASN A 6 -2.25 0.93 -6.11
N CYS A 7 -1.80 2.18 -5.99
CA CYS A 7 -2.69 3.36 -6.02
C CYS A 7 -3.42 3.54 -7.35
N ASP A 8 -2.86 3.00 -8.43
CA ASP A 8 -3.44 3.00 -9.79
C ASP A 8 -4.46 1.86 -10.02
N GLY A 9 -4.80 1.10 -8.98
CA GLY A 9 -5.72 -0.04 -9.06
C GLY A 9 -5.07 -1.33 -9.57
N THR A 10 -3.79 -1.30 -9.96
CA THR A 10 -3.07 -2.53 -10.34
C THR A 10 -2.75 -3.37 -9.11
N THR A 11 -2.75 -4.69 -9.28
CA THR A 11 -2.52 -5.63 -8.18
C THR A 11 -1.12 -6.24 -8.31
N SER A 12 -0.24 -5.94 -7.37
CA SER A 12 1.09 -6.57 -7.26
C SER A 12 1.03 -7.72 -6.25
N ARG A 13 1.47 -8.93 -6.66
CA ARG A 13 1.41 -10.13 -5.81
C ARG A 13 2.78 -10.41 -5.19
N VAL A 14 2.84 -10.55 -3.87
CA VAL A 14 4.04 -10.98 -3.13
C VAL A 14 3.73 -12.30 -2.43
N THR A 15 4.60 -13.30 -2.52
CA THR A 15 4.40 -14.61 -1.84
C THR A 15 5.45 -14.77 -0.76
N PRO A 16 5.08 -15.01 0.52
CA PRO A 16 6.04 -15.39 1.54
C PRO A 16 6.30 -16.90 1.42
N ALA A 17 7.57 -17.27 1.25
CA ALA A 17 8.02 -18.63 1.51
C ALA A 17 8.49 -18.71 2.98
N ALA A 18 8.02 -19.72 3.70
CA ALA A 18 8.49 -20.02 5.04
C ALA A 18 9.91 -20.60 4.96
N THR A 19 10.90 -19.98 5.60
CA THR A 19 12.10 -20.63 6.19
C THR A 19 12.83 -19.63 7.09
N THR A 20 13.34 -20.16 8.19
CA THR A 20 13.86 -19.54 9.42
C THR A 20 15.20 -18.81 9.27
N ALA A 21 15.22 -17.48 9.45
CA ALA A 21 16.30 -16.64 10.03
C ALA A 21 15.86 -15.15 10.06
N PRO A 22 16.22 -14.32 11.06
CA PRO A 22 15.67 -12.98 11.26
C PRO A 22 16.41 -11.89 10.46
N THR A 23 16.84 -12.19 9.24
CA THR A 23 17.42 -11.18 8.33
C THR A 23 16.72 -11.32 6.99
N THR A 24 15.77 -10.41 6.75
CA THR A 24 14.90 -10.46 5.57
C THR A 24 15.69 -10.02 4.34
N THR A 25 16.46 -10.93 3.75
CA THR A 25 17.21 -10.70 2.52
C THR A 25 16.23 -10.40 1.39
N VAL A 26 16.40 -9.25 0.75
CA VAL A 26 15.60 -8.83 -0.40
C VAL A 26 15.96 -9.73 -1.57
N THR A 27 15.08 -10.65 -1.93
CA THR A 27 15.31 -11.49 -3.11
C THR A 27 14.69 -10.83 -4.33
N ASN A 28 15.47 -10.68 -5.41
CA ASN A 28 15.04 -10.08 -6.68
C ASN A 28 13.71 -10.67 -7.22
N ALA A 29 13.38 -11.91 -6.82
CA ALA A 29 12.14 -12.60 -7.14
C ALA A 29 10.85 -11.89 -6.68
N GLN A 30 10.94 -10.91 -5.77
CA GLN A 30 9.80 -10.16 -5.24
C GLN A 30 9.43 -8.91 -6.06
N LEU A 31 10.29 -8.52 -7.03
CA LEU A 31 10.08 -7.35 -7.87
C LEU A 31 9.90 -7.77 -9.32
N GLN A 32 8.99 -7.11 -10.04
CA GLN A 32 8.72 -7.37 -11.45
C GLN A 32 8.73 -6.06 -12.26
N GLY A 33 8.96 -6.17 -13.57
CA GLY A 33 8.93 -5.04 -14.51
C GLY A 33 9.86 -3.89 -14.10
N SER A 34 9.35 -2.66 -14.15
CA SER A 34 10.11 -1.44 -13.87
C SER A 34 10.75 -1.40 -12.47
N ALA A 35 10.14 -2.05 -11.48
CA ALA A 35 10.67 -2.11 -10.11
C ALA A 35 11.93 -2.97 -10.03
N LEU A 36 11.96 -4.08 -10.77
CA LEU A 36 13.13 -4.96 -10.84
C LEU A 36 14.29 -4.27 -11.56
N THR A 37 14.01 -3.59 -12.68
CA THR A 37 15.02 -2.82 -13.41
C THR A 37 15.65 -1.74 -12.54
N TRP A 38 14.82 -1.01 -11.79
CA TRP A 38 15.30 -0.01 -10.83
C TRP A 38 16.17 -0.63 -9.74
N TRP A 39 15.72 -1.71 -9.10
CA TRP A 39 16.47 -2.37 -8.02
C TRP A 39 17.84 -2.88 -8.50
N ASN A 40 17.89 -3.46 -9.71
CA ASN A 40 19.15 -3.86 -10.33
C ASN A 40 20.10 -2.68 -10.57
N SER A 41 19.57 -1.53 -10.99
CA SER A 41 20.37 -0.30 -11.11
C SER A 41 20.84 0.21 -9.75
N HIS A 42 20.00 0.11 -8.71
CA HIS A 42 20.35 0.53 -7.36
C HIS A 42 21.49 -0.32 -6.80
N MET A 43 21.39 -1.65 -6.91
CA MET A 43 22.46 -2.58 -6.50
C MET A 43 23.80 -2.29 -7.20
N ARG A 44 23.78 -1.95 -8.49
CA ARG A 44 25.00 -1.55 -9.23
C ARG A 44 25.62 -0.26 -8.71
N ALA A 45 24.80 0.68 -8.25
CA ALA A 45 25.26 2.00 -7.81
C ALA A 45 25.82 1.98 -6.38
N VAL A 46 25.18 1.24 -5.46
CA VAL A 46 25.57 1.24 -4.03
C VAL A 46 26.48 0.07 -3.65
N GLY A 47 26.64 -0.92 -4.53
CA GLY A 47 27.34 -2.17 -4.22
C GLY A 47 26.38 -3.24 -3.70
N GLN A 48 26.65 -4.49 -4.06
CA GLN A 48 25.79 -5.63 -3.76
C GLN A 48 25.72 -5.90 -2.25
N ASP A 49 26.86 -5.82 -1.56
CA ASP A 49 27.02 -5.95 -0.12
C ASP A 49 26.21 -4.90 0.65
N VAL A 50 26.31 -3.63 0.25
CA VAL A 50 25.56 -2.52 0.86
C VAL A 50 24.06 -2.67 0.60
N ALA A 51 23.67 -3.07 -0.62
CA ALA A 51 22.26 -3.26 -0.97
C ALA A 51 21.62 -4.41 -0.18
N TYR A 52 22.31 -5.54 0.00
CA TYR A 52 21.80 -6.67 0.80
C TYR A 52 21.83 -6.42 2.30
N ALA A 53 22.73 -5.57 2.80
CA ALA A 53 22.75 -5.13 4.18
C ALA A 53 21.63 -4.10 4.51
N MET A 54 20.92 -3.60 3.50
CA MET A 54 19.86 -2.61 3.70
C MET A 54 18.68 -3.19 4.51
N PRO A 55 18.24 -2.51 5.58
CA PRO A 55 17.05 -2.93 6.32
C PRO A 55 15.80 -2.95 5.44
N TRP A 56 14.96 -3.97 5.58
CA TRP A 56 13.69 -4.08 4.85
C TRP A 56 12.79 -2.84 4.98
N ALA A 57 12.81 -2.16 6.13
CA ALA A 57 12.08 -0.91 6.33
C ALA A 57 12.58 0.22 5.41
N ALA A 58 13.89 0.32 5.18
CA ALA A 58 14.48 1.29 4.28
C ALA A 58 14.12 0.98 2.83
N LEU A 59 14.19 -0.30 2.42
CA LEU A 59 13.77 -0.70 1.09
C LEU A 59 12.28 -0.40 0.83
N LYS A 60 11.40 -0.79 1.77
CA LYS A 60 9.97 -0.46 1.68
C LYS A 60 9.77 1.03 1.47
N ARG A 61 10.49 1.87 2.24
CA ARG A 61 10.42 3.33 2.09
C ARG A 61 10.87 3.79 0.69
N MET A 62 11.93 3.22 0.13
CA MET A 62 12.39 3.57 -1.22
C MET A 62 11.38 3.17 -2.31
N ILE A 63 10.83 1.96 -2.24
CA ILE A 63 9.81 1.48 -3.18
C ILE A 63 8.54 2.34 -3.07
N THR A 64 8.02 2.55 -1.86
CA THR A 64 6.84 3.39 -1.64
C THR A 64 7.09 4.83 -2.10
N SER A 65 8.26 5.41 -1.84
CA SER A 65 8.58 6.77 -2.31
C SER A 65 8.61 6.90 -3.83
N ARG A 66 9.03 5.84 -4.54
CA ARG A 66 9.16 5.86 -6.00
C ARG A 66 7.85 5.56 -6.71
N TYR A 67 7.05 4.63 -6.18
CA TYR A 67 5.85 4.10 -6.85
C TYR A 67 4.53 4.51 -6.20
N CYS A 68 4.56 5.03 -4.96
CA CYS A 68 3.39 5.61 -4.29
C CYS A 68 3.69 7.08 -3.98
N PRO A 69 3.78 7.94 -5.01
CA PRO A 69 4.07 9.36 -4.81
C PRO A 69 3.02 10.00 -3.89
N ARG A 70 3.46 10.96 -3.07
CA ARG A 70 2.60 11.58 -2.05
C ARG A 70 1.32 12.19 -2.64
N SER A 71 1.38 12.70 -3.87
CA SER A 71 0.23 13.25 -4.59
C SER A 71 -0.87 12.23 -4.84
N GLU A 72 -0.52 10.99 -5.21
CA GLU A 72 -1.50 9.92 -5.43
C GLU A 72 -2.08 9.45 -4.10
N ILE A 73 -1.25 9.36 -3.05
CA ILE A 73 -1.74 9.06 -1.70
C ILE A 73 -2.70 10.17 -1.23
N GLN A 74 -2.40 11.45 -1.47
CA GLN A 74 -3.29 12.56 -1.13
C GLN A 74 -4.61 12.51 -1.89
N LYS A 75 -4.62 12.08 -3.16
CA LYS A 75 -5.87 11.86 -3.91
C LYS A 75 -6.71 10.76 -3.26
N LEU A 76 -6.10 9.64 -2.88
CA LEU A 76 -6.78 8.55 -2.18
C LEU A 76 -7.31 9.00 -0.81
N GLU A 77 -6.50 9.74 -0.04
CA GLU A 77 -6.93 10.33 1.25
C GLU A 77 -8.11 11.28 1.07
N SER A 78 -8.08 12.12 0.02
CA SER A 78 -9.17 13.04 -0.31
C SER A 78 -10.44 12.31 -0.76
N GLU A 79 -10.30 11.26 -1.58
CA GLU A 79 -11.42 10.40 -1.96
C GLU A 79 -12.03 9.73 -0.72
N PHE A 80 -11.19 9.21 0.16
CA PHE A 80 -11.63 8.54 1.38
C PHE A 80 -12.36 9.51 2.32
N TRP A 81 -11.85 10.74 2.44
CA TRP A 81 -12.51 11.78 3.23
C TRP A 81 -13.89 12.17 2.66
N ASN A 82 -14.06 12.11 1.34
CA ASN A 82 -15.31 12.49 0.67
C ASN A 82 -16.21 11.30 0.30
N LEU A 83 -15.80 10.06 0.61
CA LEU A 83 -16.56 8.85 0.28
C LEU A 83 -17.94 8.86 0.96
N LYS A 84 -19.00 8.76 0.16
CA LYS A 84 -20.39 8.65 0.63
C LYS A 84 -21.11 7.58 -0.17
N VAL A 85 -22.11 6.94 0.43
CA VAL A 85 -23.00 6.01 -0.27
C VAL A 85 -23.70 6.77 -1.40
N LYS A 86 -23.74 6.18 -2.60
CA LYS A 86 -24.45 6.72 -3.76
C LYS A 86 -25.72 5.91 -3.99
N GLY A 87 -26.88 6.54 -3.82
CA GLY A 87 -28.17 5.85 -3.93
C GLY A 87 -28.32 4.76 -2.87
N LEU A 88 -28.63 3.53 -3.31
CA LEU A 88 -28.79 2.36 -2.44
C LEU A 88 -27.58 1.39 -2.50
N ASP A 89 -26.50 1.77 -3.18
CA ASP A 89 -25.35 0.88 -3.41
C ASP A 89 -24.35 0.89 -2.23
N LEU A 90 -24.78 0.27 -1.12
CA LEU A 90 -23.94 0.09 0.06
C LEU A 90 -22.78 -0.89 -0.20
N SER A 91 -22.96 -1.85 -1.12
CA SER A 91 -21.93 -2.85 -1.43
C SER A 91 -20.70 -2.20 -2.06
N ASN A 92 -20.90 -1.30 -3.02
CA ASN A 92 -19.81 -0.55 -3.65
C ASN A 92 -19.13 0.38 -2.64
N TYR A 93 -19.90 1.07 -1.81
CA TYR A 93 -19.36 1.87 -0.71
C TYR A 93 -18.44 1.04 0.20
N ASN A 94 -18.90 -0.14 0.66
CA ASN A 94 -18.12 -1.02 1.54
C ASN A 94 -16.84 -1.51 0.87
N HIS A 95 -16.94 -1.94 -0.39
CA HIS A 95 -15.79 -2.38 -1.16
C HIS A 95 -14.76 -1.26 -1.27
N ARG A 96 -15.20 -0.06 -1.66
CA ARG A 96 -14.31 1.08 -1.86
C ARG A 96 -13.72 1.59 -0.55
N PHE A 97 -14.50 1.59 0.52
CA PHE A 97 -14.04 1.95 1.86
C PHE A 97 -12.92 1.02 2.31
N GLN A 98 -13.08 -0.30 2.13
CA GLN A 98 -12.04 -1.27 2.50
C GLN A 98 -10.76 -1.11 1.68
N GLU A 99 -10.88 -0.85 0.38
CA GLU A 99 -9.72 -0.55 -0.47
C GLU A 99 -8.98 0.70 0.02
N LEU A 100 -9.70 1.80 0.23
CA LEU A 100 -9.10 3.06 0.70
C LEU A 100 -8.51 2.94 2.10
N ALA A 101 -9.14 2.17 3.00
CA ALA A 101 -8.61 1.88 4.33
C ALA A 101 -7.26 1.15 4.30
N LEU A 102 -7.06 0.24 3.34
CA LEU A 102 -5.79 -0.47 3.16
C LEU A 102 -4.71 0.47 2.61
N MET A 103 -5.07 1.31 1.64
CA MET A 103 -4.13 2.22 0.98
C MET A 103 -3.72 3.40 1.88
N CYS A 104 -4.67 3.91 2.66
CA CYS A 104 -4.52 5.07 3.54
C CYS A 104 -4.41 4.66 5.02
N GLY A 105 -3.78 3.52 5.32
CA GLY A 105 -3.71 2.98 6.68
C GLY A 105 -3.10 3.91 7.74
N ARG A 106 -2.34 4.95 7.33
CA ARG A 106 -1.78 5.97 8.23
C ARG A 106 -2.74 7.09 8.59
N MET A 107 -3.86 7.21 7.89
CA MET A 107 -4.84 8.30 8.04
C MET A 107 -5.69 8.13 9.31
N PHE A 108 -5.84 6.90 9.80
CA PHE A 108 -6.58 6.56 11.01
C PHE A 108 -5.67 5.84 12.01
N PRO A 109 -5.05 6.55 12.96
CA PRO A 109 -4.17 5.93 13.96
C PRO A 109 -4.93 5.02 14.95
N GLU A 110 -6.25 5.20 15.06
CA GLU A 110 -7.14 4.44 15.92
C GLU A 110 -8.27 3.84 15.08
N GLU A 111 -8.64 2.58 15.35
CA GLU A 111 -9.75 1.92 14.62
C GLU A 111 -11.10 2.63 14.88
N ALA A 112 -11.29 3.26 16.05
CA ALA A 112 -12.50 4.02 16.36
C ALA A 112 -12.77 5.14 15.33
N LYS A 113 -11.74 5.93 14.99
CA LYS A 113 -11.84 7.03 14.02
C LYS A 113 -12.17 6.53 12.60
N LYS A 114 -11.73 5.32 12.26
CA LYS A 114 -12.07 4.67 11.00
C LYS A 114 -13.53 4.23 10.98
N VAL A 115 -14.06 3.71 12.09
CA VAL A 115 -15.49 3.38 12.22
C VAL A 115 -16.35 4.64 12.15
N GLU A 116 -15.99 5.72 12.85
CA GLU A 116 -16.66 7.02 12.75
C GLU A 116 -16.69 7.53 11.31
N ARG A 117 -15.57 7.40 10.59
CA ARG A 117 -15.51 7.77 9.19
C ARG A 117 -16.47 6.95 8.34
N TYR A 118 -16.56 5.64 8.58
CA TYR A 118 -17.51 4.76 7.88
C TYR A 118 -18.95 5.19 8.12
N ILE A 119 -19.32 5.43 9.38
CA ILE A 119 -20.67 5.88 9.76
C ILE A 119 -21.00 7.22 9.09
N GLY A 120 -20.08 8.18 9.09
CA GLY A 120 -20.29 9.50 8.48
C GLY A 120 -20.40 9.50 6.94
N GLY A 121 -20.17 8.37 6.27
CA GLY A 121 -20.43 8.23 4.83
C GLY A 121 -21.78 7.60 4.48
N LEU A 122 -22.51 7.09 5.49
CA LEU A 122 -23.84 6.52 5.30
C LEU A 122 -24.88 7.63 5.07
N PRO A 123 -25.98 7.34 4.37
CA PRO A 123 -27.07 8.30 4.24
C PRO A 123 -27.73 8.50 5.60
N ASP A 124 -28.09 9.75 5.91
CA ASP A 124 -28.92 10.05 7.08
C ASP A 124 -30.29 9.40 6.85
N MET A 125 -30.53 8.25 7.47
CA MET A 125 -31.87 7.69 7.57
C MET A 125 -32.64 8.51 8.59
N ILE A 126 -33.34 9.55 8.12
CA ILE A 126 -34.40 10.24 8.85
C ILE A 126 -35.70 9.46 8.68
#